data_AF-A0A1J5VAZ6-F1
#
_entry.id   AF-A0A1J5VAZ6-F1
#
_cell.length_a   1.000
_cell.length_b   1.000
_cell.length_c   1.000
_cell.angle_alpha   90.00
_cell.angle_beta   90.00
_cell.angle_gamma   90.00
#
_symmetry.space_group_name_H-M   'P 1'
#
loop_
_entity.id
_entity.type
_entity.pdbx_description
1 polymer ?
#
loop_
_entity_poly.entity_id
_entity_poly.type
_entity_poly.pdbx_seq_one_letter_code
_entity_poly.pdbx_strand_id
1 'polypeptide(L)'
;MRIIVDCTPGVEDALALAYVVAAHHNGRAELECVTTSSGDAASEQCAQHAAWVLSKCGVPAVAVATGCDVPGHQPQQSVGLGNALVPARYVANDWDLLWADACARGTHDLRLICTGPLTNLADFSRRYPEYFDALEHIVVLDSRLCLDQDASDVVLQDTPVAITVCAAPEALGSLDVRKCAPLAEIGVDAVGGDALFAAQVALGDIQADGRWATLAPAEEDDDPNVFLLDVADVDGGDVIKLFDAGCATYDALARGDGALDATRHLRAED
;
A
#
# COMPACT_ATOMS: atom_id res chain seq x y z
N MET A 1 1.91 5.23 14.69
CA MET A 1 2.57 5.30 13.37
C MET A 1 1.51 5.66 12.36
N ARG A 2 1.85 6.47 11.38
CA ARG A 2 0.97 6.97 10.34
C ARG A 2 1.32 6.30 9.01
N ILE A 3 0.32 5.95 8.22
CA ILE A 3 0.47 5.15 7.00
C ILE A 3 -0.19 5.87 5.83
N ILE A 4 0.55 6.01 4.75
CA ILE A 4 0.01 6.30 3.41
C ILE A 4 0.17 5.03 2.58
N VAL A 5 -0.87 4.69 1.82
CA VAL A 5 -0.81 3.58 0.85
C VAL A 5 -0.97 4.14 -0.55
N ASP A 6 0.02 3.90 -1.41
CA ASP A 6 -0.05 4.10 -2.85
C ASP A 6 -0.19 2.76 -3.56
N CYS A 7 -1.33 2.51 -4.19
CA CYS A 7 -1.63 1.18 -4.73
C CYS A 7 -2.32 1.20 -6.09
N THR A 8 -2.32 0.05 -6.75
CA THR A 8 -3.09 -0.20 -7.98
C THR A 8 -4.10 -1.31 -7.72
N PRO A 9 -5.25 -1.04 -7.05
CA PRO A 9 -6.03 -2.09 -6.41
C PRO A 9 -6.49 -3.23 -7.32
N GLY A 10 -5.77 -4.36 -7.23
CA GLY A 10 -6.24 -5.70 -7.52
C GLY A 10 -6.67 -6.43 -6.25
N VAL A 11 -6.94 -7.73 -6.36
CA VAL A 11 -7.38 -8.55 -5.22
C VAL A 11 -6.32 -8.60 -4.10
N GLU A 12 -5.03 -8.64 -4.45
CA GLU A 12 -3.93 -8.62 -3.49
C GLU A 12 -3.83 -7.31 -2.73
N ASP A 13 -3.86 -6.18 -3.44
CA ASP A 13 -3.88 -4.84 -2.85
C ASP A 13 -5.11 -4.61 -1.96
N ALA A 14 -6.27 -5.17 -2.31
CA ALA A 14 -7.44 -5.10 -1.45
C ALA A 14 -7.23 -5.85 -0.12
N LEU A 15 -6.55 -7.00 -0.13
CA LEU A 15 -6.17 -7.68 1.11
C LEU A 15 -5.13 -6.89 1.91
N ALA A 16 -4.16 -6.26 1.25
CA ALA A 16 -3.18 -5.40 1.89
C ALA A 16 -3.84 -4.18 2.56
N LEU A 17 -4.75 -3.50 1.84
CA LEU A 17 -5.56 -2.41 2.38
C LEU A 17 -6.41 -2.86 3.57
N ALA A 18 -7.08 -4.02 3.47
CA ALA A 18 -7.83 -4.56 4.60
C ALA A 18 -6.91 -4.85 5.80
N TYR A 19 -5.71 -5.39 5.58
CA TYR A 19 -4.76 -5.61 6.67
C TYR A 19 -4.35 -4.30 7.37
N VAL A 20 -4.06 -3.25 6.60
CA VAL A 20 -3.74 -1.91 7.13
C VAL A 20 -4.94 -1.31 7.88
N VAL A 21 -6.15 -1.44 7.34
CA VAL A 21 -7.37 -0.96 8.01
C VAL A 21 -7.66 -1.73 9.30
N ALA A 22 -7.39 -3.04 9.35
CA ALA A 22 -7.47 -3.79 10.59
C ALA A 22 -6.48 -3.26 11.64
N ALA A 23 -5.24 -2.94 11.24
CA ALA A 23 -4.28 -2.29 12.14
C ALA A 23 -4.75 -0.91 12.62
N HIS A 24 -5.45 -0.15 11.76
CA HIS A 24 -6.09 1.11 12.12
C HIS A 24 -7.21 0.93 13.16
N HIS A 25 -8.11 -0.04 12.96
CA HIS A 25 -9.16 -0.33 13.95
C HIS A 25 -8.60 -0.74 15.31
N ASN A 26 -7.46 -1.43 15.32
CA ASN A 26 -6.80 -1.84 16.56
C ASN A 26 -5.93 -0.72 17.18
N GLY A 27 -5.91 0.49 16.62
CA GLY A 27 -5.12 1.62 17.12
C GLY A 27 -3.60 1.45 17.03
N ARG A 28 -3.13 0.48 16.23
CA ARG A 28 -1.69 0.23 16.02
C ARG A 28 -1.09 1.17 14.96
N ALA A 29 -1.92 1.58 14.00
CA ALA A 29 -1.55 2.45 12.91
C ALA A 29 -2.68 3.45 12.63
N GLU A 30 -2.35 4.49 11.89
CA GLU A 30 -3.31 5.50 11.45
C GLU A 30 -3.22 5.60 9.93
N LEU A 31 -4.27 5.14 9.24
CA LEU A 31 -4.32 5.23 7.79
C LEU A 31 -4.75 6.66 7.41
N GLU A 32 -3.76 7.45 6.98
CA GLU A 32 -3.91 8.86 6.65
C GLU A 32 -4.70 9.05 5.36
N CYS A 33 -4.22 8.42 4.30
CA CYS A 33 -4.84 8.45 2.99
C CYS A 33 -4.44 7.25 2.14
N VAL A 34 -5.21 7.04 1.08
CA VAL A 34 -4.89 6.09 0.02
C VAL A 34 -4.81 6.84 -1.30
N THR A 35 -3.70 6.70 -2.00
CA THR A 35 -3.54 7.20 -3.36
C THR A 35 -3.40 6.05 -4.31
N THR A 36 -3.69 6.28 -5.59
CA THR A 36 -3.61 5.21 -6.58
C THR A 36 -2.94 5.66 -7.86
N SER A 37 -2.00 4.87 -8.36
CA SER A 37 -1.45 4.99 -9.70
C SER A 37 -2.22 4.08 -10.68
N SER A 38 -1.97 4.20 -11.98
CA SER A 38 -2.49 3.21 -12.94
C SER A 38 -1.63 1.96 -12.96
N GLY A 39 -2.26 0.80 -13.10
CA GLY A 39 -1.58 -0.46 -13.36
C GLY A 39 -2.36 -1.23 -14.41
N ASP A 40 -2.91 -2.36 -14.02
CA ASP A 40 -3.80 -3.11 -14.91
C ASP A 40 -5.09 -2.33 -15.27
N ALA A 41 -5.53 -1.42 -14.40
CA ALA A 41 -6.64 -0.50 -14.60
C ALA A 41 -6.17 0.97 -14.55
N ALA A 42 -6.99 1.87 -15.08
CA ALA A 42 -6.73 3.32 -15.03
C ALA A 42 -6.72 3.80 -13.57
N SER A 43 -5.91 4.83 -13.28
CA SER A 43 -5.78 5.37 -11.92
C SER A 43 -7.12 5.75 -11.29
N GLU A 44 -8.06 6.32 -12.05
CA GLU A 44 -9.40 6.66 -11.57
C GLU A 44 -10.19 5.42 -11.12
N GLN A 45 -10.14 4.33 -11.90
CA GLN A 45 -10.81 3.08 -11.55
C GLN A 45 -10.15 2.43 -10.33
N CYS A 46 -8.82 2.46 -10.26
CA CYS A 46 -8.05 2.04 -9.09
C CYS A 46 -8.50 2.81 -7.84
N ALA A 47 -8.67 4.13 -7.92
CA ALA A 47 -9.13 4.96 -6.81
C ALA A 47 -10.57 4.58 -6.37
N GLN A 48 -11.45 4.27 -7.31
CA GLN A 48 -12.81 3.78 -7.01
C GLN A 48 -12.77 2.42 -6.30
N HIS A 49 -11.88 1.51 -6.71
CA HIS A 49 -11.68 0.22 -6.03
C HIS A 49 -11.14 0.39 -4.61
N ALA A 50 -10.10 1.22 -4.41
CA ALA A 50 -9.56 1.53 -3.08
C ALA A 50 -10.65 2.07 -2.16
N ALA A 51 -11.39 3.07 -2.63
CA ALA A 51 -12.51 3.65 -1.92
C ALA A 51 -13.61 2.65 -1.54
N TRP A 52 -13.91 1.71 -2.45
CA TRP A 52 -14.86 0.64 -2.18
C TRP A 52 -14.35 -0.30 -1.09
N VAL A 53 -13.07 -0.70 -1.14
CA VAL A 53 -12.43 -1.52 -0.10
C VAL A 53 -12.49 -0.84 1.26
N LEU A 54 -12.11 0.44 1.35
CA LEU A 54 -12.18 1.21 2.60
C LEU A 54 -13.61 1.30 3.15
N SER A 55 -14.60 1.51 2.27
CA SER A 55 -16.01 1.51 2.67
C SER A 55 -16.47 0.16 3.20
N LYS A 56 -16.05 -0.95 2.58
CA LYS A 56 -16.37 -2.30 3.04
C LYS A 56 -15.72 -2.60 4.39
N CYS A 57 -14.49 -2.14 4.58
CA CYS A 57 -13.74 -2.34 5.81
C CYS A 57 -14.19 -1.41 6.95
N GLY A 58 -15.09 -0.46 6.71
CA GLY A 58 -15.69 0.38 7.76
C GLY A 58 -15.00 1.72 8.00
N VAL A 59 -14.13 2.18 7.09
CA VAL A 59 -13.42 3.47 7.17
C VAL A 59 -13.66 4.35 5.93
N PRO A 60 -14.91 4.62 5.52
CA PRO A 60 -15.20 5.38 4.30
C PRO A 60 -14.76 6.86 4.37
N ALA A 61 -14.37 7.35 5.55
CA ALA A 61 -13.94 8.73 5.79
C ALA A 61 -12.46 8.97 5.46
N VAL A 62 -11.64 7.92 5.35
CA VAL A 62 -10.24 8.02 4.93
C VAL A 62 -10.19 8.58 3.51
N ALA A 63 -9.32 9.58 3.31
CA ALA A 63 -9.19 10.24 2.03
C ALA A 63 -8.64 9.28 0.96
N VAL A 64 -9.27 9.30 -0.20
CA VAL A 64 -8.77 8.58 -1.39
C VAL A 64 -8.60 9.59 -2.51
N ALA A 65 -7.44 9.58 -3.16
CA ALA A 65 -7.19 10.40 -4.33
C ALA A 65 -6.59 9.61 -5.50
N THR A 66 -7.10 9.90 -6.69
CA THR A 66 -6.56 9.43 -7.95
C THR A 66 -5.21 10.10 -8.22
N GLY A 67 -4.19 9.28 -8.43
CA GLY A 67 -2.84 9.67 -8.79
C GLY A 67 -2.60 9.72 -10.30
N CYS A 68 -1.35 9.53 -10.68
CA CYS A 68 -0.87 9.56 -12.04
C CYS A 68 -1.15 8.24 -12.79
N ASP A 69 -1.49 8.38 -14.07
CA ASP A 69 -1.36 7.27 -15.01
C ASP A 69 0.11 7.12 -15.44
N VAL A 70 0.55 5.87 -15.58
CA VAL A 70 1.90 5.48 -16.03
C VAL A 70 2.07 5.92 -17.48
N PRO A 71 3.11 6.72 -17.81
CA PRO A 71 3.33 7.19 -19.17
C PRO A 71 3.46 6.06 -20.18
N GLY A 72 2.71 6.13 -21.28
CA GLY A 72 2.78 5.15 -22.37
C GLY A 72 2.16 3.78 -22.07
N HIS A 73 1.69 3.54 -20.85
CA HIS A 73 0.94 2.35 -20.48
C HIS A 73 -0.55 2.55 -20.79
N GLN A 74 -1.16 1.59 -21.48
CA GLN A 74 -2.61 1.59 -21.69
C GLN A 74 -3.24 0.55 -20.78
N PRO A 75 -4.05 0.97 -19.78
CA PRO A 75 -4.70 0.04 -18.89
C PRO A 75 -5.65 -0.89 -19.65
N GLN A 76 -5.76 -2.13 -19.18
CA GLN A 76 -6.73 -3.06 -19.74
C GLN A 76 -8.12 -2.70 -19.20
N GLN A 77 -9.09 -2.49 -20.09
CA GLN A 77 -10.43 -2.00 -19.75
C GLN A 77 -11.25 -2.92 -18.81
N SER A 78 -10.76 -4.11 -18.45
CA SER A 78 -11.54 -5.15 -17.76
C SER A 78 -10.94 -5.67 -16.45
N VAL A 79 -9.97 -4.99 -15.84
CA VAL A 79 -9.42 -5.47 -14.56
C VAL A 79 -10.28 -4.96 -13.42
N GLY A 80 -11.15 -5.85 -12.94
CA GLY A 80 -12.02 -5.62 -11.79
C GLY A 80 -11.42 -6.19 -10.50
N LEU A 81 -12.10 -5.91 -9.39
CA LEU A 81 -11.77 -6.48 -8.08
C LEU A 81 -12.43 -7.86 -7.91
N GLY A 82 -12.02 -8.81 -8.76
CA GLY A 82 -12.69 -10.11 -8.89
C GLY A 82 -14.12 -9.96 -9.44
N ASN A 83 -15.09 -10.55 -8.74
CA ASN A 83 -16.52 -10.50 -9.04
C ASN A 83 -17.23 -9.29 -8.40
N ALA A 84 -16.51 -8.46 -7.64
CA ALA A 84 -17.10 -7.33 -6.93
C ALA A 84 -17.65 -6.29 -7.93
N LEU A 85 -18.89 -5.86 -7.69
CA LEU A 85 -19.49 -4.75 -8.42
C LEU A 85 -19.14 -3.45 -7.70
N VAL A 86 -18.12 -2.76 -8.22
CA VAL A 86 -17.71 -1.46 -7.71
C VAL A 86 -18.51 -0.36 -8.42
N PRO A 87 -19.36 0.40 -7.70
CA PRO A 87 -20.10 1.50 -8.31
C PRO A 87 -19.16 2.64 -8.64
N ALA A 88 -19.34 3.22 -9.83
CA ALA A 88 -18.64 4.45 -10.20
C ALA A 88 -18.97 5.56 -9.19
N ARG A 89 -17.93 6.26 -8.75
CA ARG A 89 -18.04 7.43 -7.87
C ARG A 89 -16.96 8.43 -8.23
N TYR A 90 -17.23 9.69 -7.94
CA TYR A 90 -16.17 10.69 -7.96
C TYR A 90 -15.14 10.37 -6.87
N VAL A 91 -13.88 10.48 -7.24
CA VAL A 91 -12.74 10.44 -6.32
C VAL A 91 -11.92 11.70 -6.62
N ALA A 92 -11.41 12.35 -5.57
CA ALA A 92 -10.57 13.52 -5.74
C ALA A 92 -9.29 13.15 -6.48
N ASN A 93 -8.60 14.12 -7.07
CA ASN A 93 -7.33 13.91 -7.78
C ASN A 93 -6.18 14.75 -7.21
N ASP A 94 -6.38 15.32 -6.02
CA ASP A 94 -5.40 16.10 -5.26
C ASP A 94 -4.48 15.19 -4.43
N TRP A 95 -3.98 14.11 -5.04
CA TRP A 95 -3.20 13.07 -4.36
C TRP A 95 -1.90 13.62 -3.73
N ASP A 96 -1.29 14.58 -4.42
CA ASP A 96 -0.03 15.20 -4.03
C ASP A 96 -0.22 16.12 -2.82
N LEU A 97 -1.35 16.83 -2.76
CA LEU A 97 -1.73 17.62 -1.59
C LEU A 97 -1.98 16.75 -0.35
N LEU A 98 -2.56 15.55 -0.51
CA LEU A 98 -2.73 14.61 0.62
C LEU A 98 -1.38 14.15 1.17
N TRP A 99 -0.41 13.87 0.30
CA TRP A 99 0.94 13.47 0.73
C TRP A 99 1.69 14.64 1.36
N ALA A 100 1.63 15.83 0.76
CA ALA A 100 2.27 17.03 1.28
C ALA A 100 1.73 17.41 2.66
N ASP A 101 0.41 17.33 2.85
CA ASP A 101 -0.25 17.58 4.13
C ASP A 101 0.18 16.57 5.21
N ALA A 102 0.25 15.27 4.85
CA ALA A 102 0.77 14.25 5.75
C ALA A 102 2.24 14.47 6.12
N CYS A 103 3.09 14.83 5.15
CA CYS A 103 4.51 15.15 5.40
C CYS A 103 4.67 16.41 6.26
N ALA A 104 3.81 17.42 6.08
CA ALA A 104 3.84 18.66 6.86
C ALA A 104 3.53 18.44 8.35
N ARG A 105 2.78 17.38 8.70
CA ARG A 105 2.60 16.93 10.09
C ARG A 105 3.82 16.22 10.69
N GLY A 106 4.82 15.93 9.87
CA GLY A 106 6.04 15.21 10.23
C GLY A 106 6.15 13.86 9.55
N THR A 107 7.38 13.40 9.33
CA THR A 107 7.70 12.18 8.56
C THR A 107 8.30 11.06 9.41
N HIS A 108 8.78 11.38 10.62
CA HIS A 108 9.44 10.43 11.53
C HIS A 108 8.63 9.16 11.84
N ASP A 109 7.30 9.28 11.94
CA ASP A 109 6.38 8.18 12.20
C ASP A 109 5.50 7.84 11.01
N LEU A 110 5.73 8.50 9.87
CA LEU A 110 5.00 8.33 8.62
C LEU A 110 5.69 7.23 7.79
N ARG A 111 4.90 6.28 7.30
CA ARG A 111 5.37 5.22 6.40
C ARG A 111 4.57 5.27 5.11
N LEU A 112 5.28 5.26 4.00
CA LEU A 112 4.70 5.20 2.66
C LEU A 112 4.83 3.76 2.12
N ILE A 113 3.71 3.15 1.78
CA ILE A 113 3.63 1.81 1.22
C ILE A 113 3.25 1.92 -0.25
N CYS A 114 4.16 1.61 -1.16
CA CYS A 114 3.91 1.62 -2.60
C CYS A 114 3.77 0.19 -3.12
N THR A 115 2.54 -0.25 -3.38
CA THR A 115 2.22 -1.52 -4.04
C THR A 115 1.77 -1.36 -5.50
N GLY A 116 1.77 -0.12 -6.00
CA GLY A 116 1.68 0.24 -7.42
C GLY A 116 3.03 0.70 -8.00
N PRO A 117 3.07 1.11 -9.28
CA PRO A 117 4.22 1.78 -9.87
C PRO A 117 4.61 3.06 -9.10
N LEU A 118 5.89 3.43 -9.17
CA LEU A 118 6.45 4.57 -8.44
C LEU A 118 6.17 5.93 -9.10
N THR A 119 5.24 6.01 -10.05
CA THR A 119 4.92 7.23 -10.82
C THR A 119 4.52 8.40 -9.92
N ASN A 120 3.68 8.17 -8.91
CA ASN A 120 3.30 9.21 -7.95
C ASN A 120 4.51 9.68 -7.14
N LEU A 121 5.33 8.74 -6.66
CA LEU A 121 6.51 9.07 -5.86
C LEU A 121 7.58 9.84 -6.66
N ALA A 122 7.78 9.50 -7.94
CA ALA A 122 8.67 10.21 -8.85
C ALA A 122 8.15 11.61 -9.22
N ASP A 123 6.83 11.80 -9.32
CA ASP A 123 6.25 13.13 -9.52
C ASP A 123 6.31 13.96 -8.23
N PHE A 124 6.13 13.32 -7.07
CA PHE A 124 6.22 13.97 -5.76
C PHE A 124 7.63 14.48 -5.47
N SER A 125 8.67 13.71 -5.78
CA SER A 125 10.07 14.14 -5.60
C SER A 125 10.40 15.42 -6.38
N ARG A 126 9.80 15.59 -7.56
CA ARG A 126 9.98 16.79 -8.40
C ARG A 126 9.18 17.99 -7.91
N ARG A 127 7.96 17.76 -7.41
CA ARG A 127 7.04 18.83 -6.98
C ARG A 127 7.31 19.34 -5.57
N TYR A 128 7.67 18.44 -4.66
CA TYR A 128 7.85 18.70 -3.24
C TYR A 128 9.17 18.09 -2.73
N PRO A 129 10.32 18.52 -3.28
CA PRO A 129 11.62 17.93 -2.96
C PRO A 129 11.92 17.97 -1.46
N GLU A 130 11.54 19.03 -0.74
CA GLU A 130 11.76 19.12 0.70
C GLU A 130 10.96 18.09 1.52
N TYR A 131 9.78 17.70 1.06
CA TYR A 131 8.97 16.69 1.75
C TYR A 131 9.40 15.28 1.36
N PHE A 132 9.73 15.08 0.09
CA PHE A 132 10.34 13.84 -0.37
C PHE A 132 11.63 13.56 0.40
N ASP A 133 12.46 14.59 0.60
CA ASP A 133 13.72 14.44 1.30
C ASP A 133 13.56 14.12 2.80
N ALA A 134 12.41 14.47 3.37
CA ALA A 134 12.10 14.24 4.76
C ALA A 134 11.51 12.84 5.02
N LEU A 135 11.06 12.10 3.98
CA LEU A 135 10.50 10.75 4.16
C LEU A 135 11.56 9.82 4.75
N GLU A 136 11.20 9.03 5.77
CA GLU A 136 12.15 8.13 6.46
C GLU A 136 11.88 6.65 6.21
N HIS A 137 10.65 6.31 5.81
CA HIS A 137 10.18 4.93 5.74
C HIS A 137 9.34 4.71 4.48
N ILE A 138 10.00 4.23 3.43
CA ILE A 138 9.36 3.87 2.17
C ILE A 138 9.50 2.36 1.96
N VAL A 139 8.36 1.69 1.77
CA VAL A 139 8.29 0.27 1.43
C VAL A 139 7.72 0.13 0.03
N VAL A 140 8.43 -0.55 -0.85
CA VAL A 140 7.99 -0.77 -2.23
C VAL A 140 7.92 -2.25 -2.55
N LEU A 141 6.99 -2.63 -3.41
CA LEU A 141 6.89 -3.99 -3.93
C LEU A 141 7.79 -4.16 -5.16
N ASP A 142 8.71 -5.13 -5.11
CA ASP A 142 9.69 -5.40 -6.17
C ASP A 142 9.05 -5.63 -7.54
N SER A 143 7.97 -6.42 -7.57
CA SER A 143 7.24 -6.75 -8.82
C SER A 143 6.57 -5.55 -9.51
N ARG A 144 6.60 -4.37 -8.89
CA ARG A 144 6.02 -3.12 -9.43
C ARG A 144 7.07 -2.15 -9.99
N LEU A 145 8.35 -2.35 -9.70
CA LEU A 145 9.42 -1.45 -10.16
C LEU A 145 9.51 -1.36 -11.68
N CYS A 146 9.24 -2.47 -12.38
CA CYS A 146 9.32 -2.53 -13.84
C CYS A 146 8.09 -1.94 -14.56
N LEU A 147 7.03 -1.52 -13.84
CA LEU A 147 5.82 -0.98 -14.46
C LEU A 147 6.03 0.44 -14.98
N ASP A 148 6.88 1.22 -14.30
CA ASP A 148 7.31 2.54 -14.73
C ASP A 148 8.81 2.67 -14.43
N GLN A 149 9.64 2.20 -15.38
CA GLN A 149 11.08 2.14 -15.18
C GLN A 149 11.69 3.54 -14.98
N ASP A 150 11.20 4.54 -15.73
CA ASP A 150 11.70 5.91 -15.62
C ASP A 150 11.39 6.51 -14.24
N ALA A 151 10.19 6.26 -13.71
CA ALA A 151 9.85 6.66 -12.35
C ALA A 151 10.67 5.91 -11.30
N SER A 152 10.86 4.60 -11.48
CA SER A 152 11.68 3.79 -10.57
C SER A 152 13.13 4.25 -10.56
N ASP A 153 13.73 4.55 -11.71
CA ASP A 153 15.10 5.05 -11.80
C ASP A 153 15.24 6.38 -11.06
N VAL A 154 14.30 7.31 -11.26
CA VAL A 154 14.27 8.61 -10.56
C VAL A 154 14.16 8.43 -9.05
N VAL A 155 13.18 7.65 -8.59
CA VAL A 155 12.98 7.44 -7.16
C VAL A 155 14.20 6.76 -6.53
N LEU A 156 14.71 5.70 -7.15
CA LEU A 156 15.86 4.99 -6.61
C LEU A 156 17.09 5.90 -6.59
N GLN A 157 17.33 6.73 -7.61
CA GLN A 157 18.49 7.65 -7.62
C GLN A 157 18.36 8.82 -6.63
N ASP A 158 17.18 9.40 -6.52
CA ASP A 158 17.01 10.69 -5.82
C ASP A 158 16.58 10.55 -4.36
N THR A 159 16.14 9.37 -3.90
CA THR A 159 15.63 9.22 -2.51
C THR A 159 16.77 9.36 -1.49
N PRO A 160 16.70 10.28 -0.51
CA PRO A 160 17.76 10.46 0.47
C PRO A 160 17.73 9.44 1.61
N VAL A 161 16.72 8.57 1.63
CA VAL A 161 16.60 7.46 2.56
C VAL A 161 16.54 6.13 1.85
N ALA A 162 16.82 5.08 2.62
CA ALA A 162 16.74 3.72 2.16
C ALA A 162 15.32 3.31 1.81
N ILE A 163 15.12 2.90 0.57
CA ILE A 163 13.88 2.25 0.16
C ILE A 163 13.96 0.78 0.56
N THR A 164 12.97 0.31 1.32
CA THR A 164 12.83 -1.13 1.60
C THR A 164 12.09 -1.78 0.45
N VAL A 165 12.79 -2.60 -0.34
CA VAL A 165 12.18 -3.34 -1.45
C VAL A 165 11.82 -4.74 -0.95
N CYS A 166 10.54 -5.08 -1.10
CA CYS A 166 9.99 -6.36 -0.68
C CYS A 166 9.66 -7.22 -1.89
N ALA A 167 10.12 -8.47 -1.88
CA ALA A 167 9.57 -9.55 -2.68
C ALA A 167 9.03 -10.60 -1.69
N ALA A 168 7.77 -11.01 -1.82
CA ALA A 168 7.24 -12.02 -0.91
C ALA A 168 7.98 -13.35 -1.07
N PRO A 169 8.15 -14.14 0.01
CA PRO A 169 8.78 -15.44 -0.08
C PRO A 169 7.95 -16.36 -0.99
N GLU A 170 8.61 -17.10 -1.88
CA GLU A 170 7.95 -18.10 -2.74
C GLU A 170 7.14 -19.13 -1.92
N ALA A 171 7.58 -19.39 -0.68
CA ALA A 171 6.94 -20.30 0.26
C ALA A 171 5.60 -19.79 0.83
N LEU A 172 5.23 -18.51 0.62
CA LEU A 172 3.97 -17.95 1.11
C LEU A 172 2.74 -18.69 0.55
N GLY A 173 2.83 -19.22 -0.67
CA GLY A 173 1.72 -19.89 -1.32
C GLY A 173 0.57 -18.90 -1.59
N SER A 174 -0.65 -19.21 -1.15
CA SER A 174 -1.82 -18.37 -1.40
C SER A 174 -2.63 -18.08 -0.14
N LEU A 175 -3.19 -16.87 -0.09
CA LEU A 175 -4.07 -16.38 0.97
C LEU A 175 -5.52 -16.75 0.65
N ASP A 176 -6.29 -17.23 1.65
CA ASP A 176 -7.73 -17.46 1.50
C ASP A 176 -8.48 -16.13 1.65
N VAL A 177 -8.90 -15.54 0.53
CA VAL A 177 -9.58 -14.24 0.48
C VAL A 177 -10.89 -14.26 1.28
N ARG A 178 -11.56 -15.42 1.35
CA ARG A 178 -12.89 -15.57 1.98
C ARG A 178 -12.85 -15.37 3.49
N LYS A 179 -11.67 -15.44 4.11
CA LYS A 179 -11.50 -15.11 5.53
C LYS A 179 -11.70 -13.62 5.81
N CYS A 180 -11.45 -12.76 4.82
CA CYS A 180 -11.73 -11.34 4.94
C CYS A 180 -13.22 -11.08 4.64
N ALA A 181 -14.06 -11.20 5.66
CA ALA A 181 -15.52 -11.06 5.54
C ALA A 181 -15.98 -9.77 4.80
N PRO A 182 -15.37 -8.58 5.03
CA PRO A 182 -15.72 -7.37 4.27
C PRO A 182 -15.56 -7.49 2.75
N LEU A 183 -14.65 -8.36 2.31
CA LEU A 183 -14.26 -8.52 0.91
C LEU A 183 -14.87 -9.78 0.26
N ALA A 184 -15.83 -10.44 0.92
CA ALA A 184 -16.46 -11.64 0.39
C ALA A 184 -17.06 -11.46 -1.02
N GLU A 185 -17.52 -10.25 -1.36
CA GLU A 185 -18.06 -9.91 -2.69
C GLU A 185 -17.01 -9.95 -3.82
N ILE A 186 -15.71 -9.94 -3.51
CA ILE A 186 -14.64 -10.17 -4.50
C ILE A 186 -14.80 -11.56 -5.14
N GLY A 187 -15.29 -12.56 -4.39
CA GLY A 187 -15.62 -13.88 -4.95
C GLY A 187 -14.44 -14.63 -5.60
N VAL A 188 -13.21 -14.27 -5.24
CA VAL A 188 -11.99 -15.03 -5.55
C VAL A 188 -11.66 -15.87 -4.32
N ASP A 189 -11.29 -17.14 -4.50
CA ASP A 189 -11.01 -18.03 -3.38
C ASP A 189 -9.64 -17.75 -2.75
N ALA A 190 -8.60 -17.62 -3.59
CA ALA A 190 -7.25 -17.41 -3.14
C ALA A 190 -6.42 -16.55 -4.10
N VAL A 191 -5.42 -15.86 -3.56
CA VAL A 191 -4.51 -14.97 -4.29
C VAL A 191 -3.11 -15.03 -3.68
N GLY A 192 -2.08 -14.54 -4.36
CA GLY A 192 -0.74 -14.38 -3.78
C GLY A 192 -0.74 -13.35 -2.64
N GLY A 193 0.42 -13.06 -2.07
CA GLY A 193 0.51 -12.26 -0.85
C GLY A 193 1.51 -11.13 -0.91
N ASP A 194 1.94 -10.74 -2.10
CA ASP A 194 3.00 -9.75 -2.34
C ASP A 194 2.69 -8.39 -1.71
N ALA A 195 1.54 -7.81 -2.05
CA ALA A 195 1.10 -6.54 -1.47
C ALA A 195 0.83 -6.64 0.04
N LEU A 196 0.28 -7.77 0.51
CA LEU A 196 0.07 -8.02 1.93
C LEU A 196 1.40 -8.06 2.69
N PHE A 197 2.40 -8.75 2.15
CA PHE A 197 3.72 -8.87 2.74
C PHE A 197 4.38 -7.50 2.87
N ALA A 198 4.33 -6.67 1.82
CA ALA A 198 4.80 -5.29 1.89
C ALA A 198 4.09 -4.49 3.01
N ALA A 199 2.77 -4.65 3.16
CA ALA A 199 2.03 -4.01 4.25
C ALA A 199 2.45 -4.51 5.64
N GLN A 200 2.71 -5.81 5.81
CA GLN A 200 3.16 -6.39 7.08
C GLN A 200 4.57 -5.95 7.46
N VAL A 201 5.48 -5.86 6.49
CA VAL A 201 6.81 -5.27 6.66
C VAL A 201 6.68 -3.80 7.07
N ALA A 202 5.86 -3.03 6.34
CA ALA A 202 5.64 -1.62 6.63
C ALA A 202 4.99 -1.38 7.98
N LEU A 203 4.21 -2.30 8.52
CA LEU A 203 3.65 -2.22 9.88
C LEU A 203 4.62 -2.74 10.95
N GLY A 204 5.75 -3.31 10.56
CA GLY A 204 6.75 -3.92 11.44
C GLY A 204 6.31 -5.25 12.05
N ASP A 205 5.30 -5.91 11.47
CA ASP A 205 4.82 -7.22 11.92
C ASP A 205 5.70 -8.36 11.42
N ILE A 206 6.26 -8.21 10.22
CA ILE A 206 7.30 -9.07 9.71
C ILE A 206 8.60 -8.28 9.64
N GLN A 207 9.64 -8.84 10.25
CA GLN A 207 11.00 -8.35 10.14
C GLN A 207 11.83 -9.44 9.48
N ALA A 208 12.60 -9.05 8.49
CA ALA A 208 13.54 -9.92 7.81
C ALA A 208 14.90 -9.22 7.78
N ASP A 209 15.96 -10.02 7.84
CA ASP A 209 17.28 -9.53 7.49
C ASP A 209 17.30 -9.13 6.01
N GLY A 210 18.37 -8.50 5.58
CA GLY A 210 18.47 -8.02 4.21
C GLY A 210 19.87 -7.55 3.88
N ARG A 211 20.01 -7.01 2.69
CA ARG A 211 21.26 -6.44 2.21
C ARG A 211 21.02 -5.09 1.59
N TRP A 212 22.00 -4.22 1.77
CA TRP A 212 22.07 -2.97 1.06
C TRP A 212 22.54 -3.20 -0.37
N ALA A 213 21.89 -2.55 -1.33
CA ALA A 213 22.19 -2.63 -2.74
C ALA A 213 21.90 -1.31 -3.45
N THR A 214 22.43 -1.19 -4.67
CA THR A 214 22.09 -0.11 -5.60
C THR A 214 21.39 -0.71 -6.80
N LEU A 215 20.14 -0.32 -7.05
CA LEU A 215 19.31 -0.88 -8.14
C LEU A 215 19.31 -0.05 -9.42
N ALA A 216 19.55 1.26 -9.34
CA ALA A 216 19.75 2.13 -10.48
C ALA A 216 21.25 2.30 -10.77
N PRO A 217 21.68 2.55 -12.02
CA PRO A 217 23.06 2.92 -12.31
C PRO A 217 23.37 4.26 -11.62
N ALA A 218 24.02 4.18 -10.46
CA ALA A 218 24.52 5.34 -9.72
C ALA A 218 25.86 5.80 -10.31
N GLU A 219 26.28 7.02 -10.00
CA GLU A 219 27.64 7.46 -10.32
C GLU A 219 28.64 6.58 -9.52
N GLU A 220 29.87 6.40 -10.05
CA GLU A 220 30.91 5.58 -9.41
C GLU A 220 31.34 6.22 -8.06
N ASP A 221 30.58 6.04 -6.98
CA ASP A 221 30.92 6.18 -5.54
C ASP A 221 29.69 6.38 -4.60
N ASP A 222 28.45 6.24 -5.08
CA ASP A 222 27.27 6.44 -4.20
C ASP A 222 27.05 5.31 -3.19
N ASP A 223 26.63 5.70 -1.97
CA ASP A 223 26.14 4.78 -0.94
C ASP A 223 24.89 4.01 -1.45
N PRO A 224 24.66 2.78 -0.97
CA PRO A 224 23.49 2.01 -1.38
C PRO A 224 22.19 2.71 -0.98
N ASN A 225 21.28 2.86 -1.94
CA ASN A 225 20.00 3.56 -1.82
C ASN A 225 18.82 2.63 -1.44
N VAL A 226 19.04 1.31 -1.49
CA VAL A 226 17.99 0.31 -1.30
C VAL A 226 18.39 -0.73 -0.26
N PHE A 227 17.46 -1.07 0.62
CA PHE A 227 17.53 -2.24 1.47
C PHE A 227 16.63 -3.36 0.90
N LEU A 228 17.26 -4.40 0.36
CA LEU A 228 16.59 -5.59 -0.17
C LEU A 228 16.37 -6.59 0.96
N LEU A 229 15.12 -6.95 1.24
CA LEU A 229 14.82 -7.99 2.24
C LEU A 229 15.24 -9.38 1.75
N ASP A 230 15.91 -10.13 2.63
CA ASP A 230 16.13 -11.56 2.47
C ASP A 230 14.97 -12.32 3.10
N VAL A 231 14.11 -12.85 2.24
CA VAL A 231 12.90 -13.56 2.66
C VAL A 231 13.11 -15.06 2.79
N ALA A 232 14.33 -15.57 2.69
CA ALA A 232 14.62 -17.01 2.78
C ALA A 232 14.18 -17.63 4.11
N ASP A 233 14.33 -16.88 5.20
CA ASP A 233 13.95 -17.31 6.56
C ASP A 233 12.56 -16.83 7.00
N VAL A 234 11.84 -16.10 6.13
CA VAL A 234 10.47 -15.68 6.42
C VAL A 234 9.52 -16.87 6.29
N ASP A 235 8.88 -17.26 7.39
CA ASP A 235 7.84 -18.29 7.37
C ASP A 235 6.55 -17.73 6.75
N GLY A 236 6.19 -18.24 5.57
CA GLY A 236 4.91 -17.92 4.93
C GLY A 236 3.68 -18.23 5.80
N GLY A 237 3.79 -19.19 6.72
CA GLY A 237 2.77 -19.47 7.71
C GLY A 237 2.55 -18.32 8.69
N ASP A 238 3.58 -17.53 9.03
CA ASP A 238 3.43 -16.37 9.91
C ASP A 238 2.75 -15.20 9.20
N VAL A 239 3.06 -14.98 7.92
CA VAL A 239 2.34 -14.02 7.06
C VAL A 239 0.85 -14.34 7.00
N ILE A 240 0.49 -15.62 6.82
CA ILE A 240 -0.92 -16.08 6.80
C ILE A 240 -1.56 -15.92 8.18
N LYS A 241 -0.88 -16.28 9.28
CA LYS A 241 -1.42 -16.12 10.65
C LYS A 241 -1.71 -14.66 10.97
N LEU A 242 -0.83 -13.74 10.57
CA LEU A 242 -1.05 -12.30 10.74
C LEU A 242 -2.27 -11.84 9.95
N PHE A 243 -2.40 -12.26 8.69
CA PHE A 243 -3.58 -11.98 7.89
C PHE A 243 -4.88 -12.47 8.55
N ASP A 244 -4.89 -13.72 9.03
CA ASP A 244 -6.03 -14.31 9.73
C ASP A 244 -6.38 -13.51 11.00
N ALA A 245 -5.36 -13.04 11.74
CA ALA A 245 -5.56 -12.19 12.91
C ALA A 245 -6.17 -10.83 12.54
N GLY A 246 -5.75 -10.22 11.43
CA GLY A 246 -6.36 -9.01 10.89
C GLY A 246 -7.82 -9.24 10.48
N CYS A 247 -8.13 -10.37 9.87
CA CYS A 247 -9.50 -10.75 9.52
C CYS A 247 -10.41 -10.87 10.76
N ALA A 248 -9.88 -11.39 11.87
CA ALA A 248 -10.61 -11.52 13.13
C ALA A 248 -11.05 -10.16 13.72
N THR A 249 -10.35 -9.06 13.38
CA THR A 249 -10.78 -7.70 13.74
C THR A 249 -12.12 -7.34 13.09
N TYR A 250 -12.32 -7.72 11.82
CA TYR A 250 -13.59 -7.48 11.13
C TYR A 250 -14.73 -8.34 11.69
N ASP A 251 -14.44 -9.57 12.07
CA ASP A 251 -15.41 -10.43 12.74
C ASP A 251 -15.84 -9.84 14.10
N ALA A 252 -14.91 -9.22 14.83
CA ALA A 252 -15.20 -8.53 16.10
C ALA A 252 -16.07 -7.28 15.87
N LEU A 253 -15.73 -6.45 14.88
CA LEU A 253 -16.55 -5.31 14.46
C LEU A 253 -17.96 -5.74 14.06
N ALA A 254 -18.10 -6.82 13.29
CA ALA A 254 -19.40 -7.35 12.88
C ALA A 254 -20.25 -7.84 14.06
N ARG A 255 -19.62 -8.26 15.17
CA ARG A 255 -20.29 -8.62 16.44
C ARG A 255 -20.63 -7.42 17.32
N GLY A 256 -20.27 -6.20 16.92
CA GLY A 256 -20.57 -4.97 17.66
C GLY A 256 -19.57 -4.63 18.77
N ASP A 257 -18.28 -4.94 18.56
CA ASP A 257 -17.24 -4.51 19.49
C ASP A 257 -17.09 -2.97 19.49
N GLY A 258 -17.64 -2.33 20.51
CA GLY A 258 -17.68 -0.87 20.63
C GLY A 258 -16.32 -0.20 20.83
N ALA A 259 -15.28 -0.94 21.25
CA ALA A 259 -13.94 -0.38 21.36
C ALA A 259 -13.31 -0.16 19.99
N LEU A 260 -13.58 -1.07 19.04
CA LEU A 260 -13.13 -0.97 17.65
C LEU A 260 -14.03 -0.03 16.82
N ASP A 261 -15.31 0.10 17.20
CA ASP A 261 -16.27 0.96 16.49
C ASP A 261 -15.95 2.45 16.65
N ALA A 262 -15.31 2.84 17.76
CA ALA A 262 -14.87 4.21 18.02
C ALA A 262 -13.90 4.76 16.95
N THR A 263 -13.18 3.89 16.24
CA THR A 263 -12.22 4.31 15.22
C THR A 263 -12.83 4.43 13.82
N ARG A 264 -14.08 3.99 13.59
CA ARG A 264 -14.75 4.11 12.27
C ARG A 264 -14.89 5.55 11.78
N HIS A 265 -14.77 6.51 12.69
CA HIS A 265 -14.97 7.93 12.46
C HIS A 265 -13.71 8.77 12.67
N LEU A 266 -12.59 8.17 13.10
CA LEU A 266 -11.35 8.90 13.28
C LEU A 266 -10.78 9.23 11.89
N ARG A 267 -10.88 10.50 11.51
CA ARG A 267 -9.94 11.09 10.55
C ARG A 267 -8.62 11.29 11.27
N ALA A 268 -7.53 11.44 10.52
CA ALA A 268 -6.24 11.84 11.10
C ALA A 268 -6.26 13.21 11.81
N GLU A 269 -7.39 13.91 11.75
CA GLU A 269 -7.62 15.21 12.37
C GLU A 269 -8.47 15.16 13.65
N ASP A 270 -8.96 13.99 14.09
CA ASP A 270 -9.78 13.80 15.31
C ASP A 270 -9.06 13.00 16.40
#